data_AF-A0A8T0PHS2-F1
#
_entry.id   AF-A0A8T0PHS2-F1
#
_cell.length_a   1.000
_cell.length_b   1.000
_cell.length_c   1.000
_cell.angle_alpha   90.00
_cell.angle_beta   90.00
_cell.angle_gamma   90.00
#
_symmetry.space_group_name_H-M   'P 1'
#
loop_
_entity.id
_entity.type
_entity.pdbx_description
1 polymer ?
#
loop_
_entity_poly.entity_id
_entity_poly.type
_entity_poly.pdbx_seq_one_letter_code
_entity_poly.pdbx_strand_id
1 'polypeptide(L)'
;METIRAEAVADGQAPLISAEVVSKVISPDSSSCTFFKNAGLSTRSLKTPSAAEQALLEQLATVKQKEAAITIEFAKVRKRSEVAEEALEEKNLILQRILQANIIGISSQP
;
A
#
# COMPACT_ATOMS: atom_id res chain seq x y z
N MET A 1 -45.71 -38.51 21.25
CA MET A 1 -44.31 -38.40 21.72
C MET A 1 -43.43 -38.93 20.60
N GLU A 2 -42.84 -38.04 19.81
CA GLU A 2 -41.94 -38.44 18.72
C GLU A 2 -40.52 -38.61 19.26
N THR A 3 -39.94 -39.78 18.98
CA THR A 3 -38.58 -40.16 19.34
C THR A 3 -37.58 -39.53 18.37
N ILE A 4 -36.73 -38.64 18.89
CA ILE A 4 -35.60 -38.04 18.15
C ILE A 4 -34.57 -39.14 17.87
N ARG A 5 -34.31 -39.44 16.60
CA ARG A 5 -33.23 -40.36 16.19
C ARG A 5 -31.91 -39.60 16.23
N ALA A 6 -31.02 -40.01 17.15
CA ALA A 6 -29.63 -39.58 17.15
C ALA A 6 -28.90 -40.23 15.97
N GLU A 7 -28.25 -39.42 15.16
CA GLU A 7 -27.39 -39.85 14.06
C GLU A 7 -26.23 -40.69 14.62
N ALA A 8 -26.04 -41.90 14.08
CA ALA A 8 -25.02 -42.81 14.55
C ALA A 8 -23.62 -42.26 14.19
N VAL A 9 -22.84 -41.90 15.22
CA VAL A 9 -21.43 -41.56 15.07
C VAL A 9 -20.68 -42.81 14.59
N ALA A 10 -19.97 -42.68 13.46
CA ALA A 10 -19.11 -43.73 12.93
C ALA A 10 -18.01 -44.07 13.95
N ASP A 11 -17.94 -45.35 14.29
CA ASP A 11 -17.04 -45.94 15.27
C ASP A 11 -15.57 -45.73 14.85
N GLY A 12 -14.80 -44.95 15.63
CA GLY A 12 -13.35 -44.78 15.45
C GLY A 12 -12.80 -43.36 15.47
N GLN A 13 -13.63 -42.31 15.44
CA GLN A 13 -13.13 -40.92 15.54
C GLN A 13 -12.89 -40.56 17.02
N ALA A 14 -11.65 -40.18 17.38
CA ALA A 14 -11.35 -39.67 18.71
C ALA A 14 -12.29 -38.49 19.03
N PRO A 15 -12.92 -38.43 20.23
CA PRO A 15 -13.77 -37.32 20.60
C PRO A 15 -13.00 -36.01 20.48
N LEU A 16 -13.49 -35.10 19.63
CA LEU A 16 -12.88 -33.78 19.48
C LEU A 16 -12.85 -33.10 20.84
N ILE A 17 -11.68 -32.59 21.21
CA ILE A 17 -11.49 -31.90 22.48
C ILE A 17 -12.33 -30.61 22.44
N SER A 18 -12.92 -30.20 23.58
CA SER A 18 -13.79 -29.02 23.62
C SER A 18 -13.15 -27.76 23.01
N ALA A 19 -11.84 -27.61 23.16
CA ALA A 19 -11.07 -26.52 22.57
C ALA A 19 -11.04 -26.56 21.02
N GLU A 20 -10.95 -27.75 20.42
CA GLU A 20 -11.01 -27.93 18.97
C GLU A 20 -12.40 -27.64 18.43
N VAL A 21 -13.44 -28.06 19.15
CA VAL A 21 -14.83 -27.77 18.78
C VAL A 21 -15.07 -26.26 18.82
N VAL A 22 -14.64 -25.58 19.89
CA VAL A 22 -14.73 -24.11 20.00
C VAL A 22 -13.90 -23.43 18.92
N SER A 23 -12.67 -23.87 18.67
CA SER A 23 -11.80 -23.35 17.62
C SER A 23 -12.45 -23.46 16.23
N LYS A 24 -13.08 -24.59 15.91
CA LYS A 24 -13.85 -24.77 14.67
C LYS A 24 -15.07 -23.86 14.59
N VAL A 25 -15.80 -23.68 15.69
CA VAL A 25 -16.99 -22.80 15.73
C VAL A 25 -16.61 -21.33 15.52
N ILE A 26 -15.53 -20.88 16.17
CA ILE A 26 -15.06 -19.49 16.07
C ILE A 26 -14.18 -19.23 14.84
N SER A 27 -13.79 -20.28 14.09
CA SER A 27 -12.97 -20.14 12.90
C SER A 27 -13.68 -19.24 11.88
N PRO A 28 -12.97 -18.28 11.27
CA PRO A 28 -13.54 -17.38 10.24
C PRO A 28 -14.15 -18.13 9.05
N ASP A 29 -13.68 -19.35 8.79
CA ASP A 29 -14.11 -20.22 7.69
C ASP A 29 -15.27 -21.14 8.07
N SER A 30 -15.74 -21.11 9.31
CA SER A 30 -16.83 -21.94 9.78
C SER A 30 -18.17 -21.40 9.25
N SER A 31 -18.98 -22.31 8.68
CA SER A 31 -20.32 -21.96 8.18
C SER A 31 -21.31 -21.61 9.32
N SER A 32 -20.90 -21.73 10.60
CA SER A 32 -21.67 -21.37 11.79
C SER A 32 -21.55 -19.87 12.11
N CYS A 33 -21.72 -19.04 11.09
CA CYS A 33 -21.67 -17.57 11.14
C CYS A 33 -22.79 -16.94 11.99
N THR A 34 -23.79 -17.73 12.42
CA THR A 34 -24.94 -17.27 13.22
C THR A 34 -24.57 -16.80 14.62
N PHE A 35 -23.57 -17.42 15.26
CA PHE A 35 -23.14 -17.05 16.62
C PHE A 35 -22.59 -15.61 16.66
N PHE A 36 -21.68 -15.28 15.75
CA PHE A 36 -21.11 -13.94 15.64
C PHE A 36 -22.14 -12.90 15.22
N LYS A 37 -23.06 -13.24 14.31
CA LYS A 37 -24.18 -12.38 13.92
C LYS A 37 -25.06 -12.00 15.11
N ASN A 38 -25.41 -12.96 15.96
CA ASN A 38 -26.22 -12.72 17.16
C ASN A 38 -25.47 -11.88 18.21
N ALA A 39 -24.14 -11.98 18.25
CA ALA A 39 -23.29 -11.17 19.12
C ALA A 39 -22.96 -9.77 18.55
N GLY A 40 -23.47 -9.41 17.37
CA GLY A 40 -23.14 -8.15 16.70
C GLY A 40 -21.69 -8.07 16.19
N LEU A 41 -20.97 -9.20 16.17
CA LEU A 41 -19.61 -9.28 15.70
C LEU A 41 -19.62 -9.47 14.18
N SER A 42 -19.12 -8.47 13.44
CA SER A 42 -18.94 -8.57 11.98
C SER A 42 -17.97 -9.70 11.67
N THR A 43 -18.50 -10.78 11.10
CA THR A 43 -17.65 -11.83 10.53
C THR A 43 -16.93 -11.30 9.30
N ARG A 44 -15.69 -11.74 9.09
CA ARG A 44 -15.00 -11.53 7.81
C ARG A 44 -15.88 -12.13 6.72
N SER A 45 -16.49 -11.27 5.90
CA SER A 45 -17.33 -11.72 4.79
C SER A 45 -16.46 -12.47 3.79
N LEU A 46 -16.64 -13.79 3.70
CA LEU A 46 -16.04 -14.64 2.66
C LEU A 46 -16.69 -14.45 1.28
N LYS A 47 -17.57 -13.45 1.12
CA LYS A 47 -18.14 -13.16 -0.19
C LYS A 47 -17.02 -12.75 -1.14
N THR A 48 -16.99 -13.43 -2.28
CA THR A 48 -16.23 -12.97 -3.45
C THR A 48 -16.56 -11.49 -3.68
N PRO A 49 -15.55 -10.65 -3.88
CA PRO A 49 -15.77 -9.23 -4.08
C PRO A 49 -16.75 -9.04 -5.23
N SER A 50 -17.71 -8.14 -5.00
CA SER A 50 -18.67 -7.71 -6.03
C SER A 50 -17.93 -7.26 -7.29
N ALA A 51 -18.56 -7.35 -8.46
CA ALA A 51 -18.00 -6.80 -9.69
C ALA A 51 -17.59 -5.33 -9.54
N ALA A 52 -18.34 -4.55 -8.75
CA ALA A 52 -17.99 -3.16 -8.44
C ALA A 52 -16.73 -3.05 -7.56
N GLU A 53 -16.56 -3.94 -6.58
CA GLU A 53 -15.37 -3.96 -5.71
C GLU A 53 -14.12 -4.39 -6.49
N GLN A 54 -14.24 -5.35 -7.40
CA GLN A 54 -13.15 -5.73 -8.29
C GLN A 54 -12.72 -4.57 -9.21
N ALA A 55 -13.68 -3.85 -9.79
CA ALA A 55 -13.37 -2.68 -10.61
C ALA A 55 -12.65 -1.56 -9.81
N LEU A 56 -12.99 -1.39 -8.53
CA LEU A 56 -12.29 -0.45 -7.65
C LEU A 56 -10.86 -0.90 -7.34
N LEU A 57 -10.64 -2.20 -7.11
CA LEU A 57 -9.31 -2.75 -6.87
C LEU A 57 -8.40 -2.61 -8.10
N GLU A 58 -8.94 -2.83 -9.30
CA GLU A 58 -8.20 -2.65 -10.56
C GLU A 58 -7.83 -1.18 -10.79
N GLN A 59 -8.76 -0.26 -10.53
CA GLN A 59 -8.49 1.18 -10.58
C GLN A 59 -7.40 1.58 -9.58
N LEU A 60 -7.47 1.06 -8.35
CA LEU A 60 -6.46 1.34 -7.33
C LEU A 60 -5.07 0.83 -7.76
N ALA A 61 -4.99 -0.37 -8.33
CA ALA A 61 -3.74 -0.92 -8.84
C ALA A 61 -3.17 -0.03 -9.98
N THR A 62 -4.04 0.39 -10.89
CA THR A 62 -3.68 1.29 -12.00
C THR A 62 -3.18 2.64 -11.50
N VAL A 63 -3.85 3.23 -10.51
CA VAL A 63 -3.45 4.52 -9.91
C VAL A 63 -2.09 4.38 -9.23
N LYS A 64 -1.88 3.32 -8.43
CA LYS A 64 -0.59 3.09 -7.77
C LYS A 64 0.56 2.93 -8.77
N GLN A 65 0.31 2.23 -9.88
CA GLN A 65 1.30 2.09 -10.93
C GLN A 65 1.65 3.44 -11.59
N LYS A 66 0.62 4.25 -11.90
CA LYS A 66 0.81 5.59 -12.47
C LYS A 66 1.52 6.52 -11.50
N GLU A 67 1.16 6.49 -10.22
CA GLU A 67 1.80 7.27 -9.16
C GLU A 67 3.29 6.93 -9.07
N ALA A 68 3.64 5.65 -9.03
CA ALA A 68 5.04 5.21 -9.02
C ALA A 68 5.82 5.71 -10.24
N ALA A 69 5.22 5.65 -11.44
CA ALA A 69 5.84 6.16 -12.65
C ALA A 69 6.06 7.69 -12.58
N ILE A 70 5.07 8.44 -12.07
CA ILE A 70 5.18 9.89 -11.87
C ILE A 70 6.28 10.22 -10.86
N THR A 71 6.36 9.51 -9.75
CA THR A 71 7.40 9.72 -8.73
C THR A 71 8.80 9.55 -9.32
N ILE A 72 9.01 8.54 -10.17
CA ILE A 72 10.29 8.28 -10.82
C ILE A 72 10.66 9.42 -11.78
N GLU A 73 9.75 9.81 -12.67
CA GLU A 73 10.02 10.90 -13.63
C GLU A 73 10.21 12.24 -12.92
N PHE A 74 9.46 12.50 -11.86
CA PHE A 74 9.62 13.71 -11.06
C PHE A 74 11.00 13.76 -10.36
N ALA A 75 11.46 12.66 -9.79
CA ALA A 75 12.80 12.58 -9.20
C ALA A 75 13.91 12.83 -10.26
N LYS A 76 13.72 12.33 -11.48
CA LYS A 76 14.65 12.55 -12.59
C LYS A 76 14.68 14.01 -13.06
N VAL A 77 13.51 14.63 -13.21
CA VAL A 77 13.40 16.04 -13.58
C VAL A 77 14.01 16.93 -12.49
N ARG A 78 13.73 16.64 -11.21
CA ARG A 78 14.32 17.37 -10.08
C ARG A 78 15.85 17.34 -10.12
N LYS A 79 16.47 16.16 -10.25
CA LYS A 79 17.93 16.04 -10.34
C LYS A 79 18.52 16.84 -11.51
N ARG A 80 17.86 16.84 -12.66
CA ARG A 80 18.29 17.64 -13.81
C ARG A 80 18.18 19.13 -13.54
N SER A 81 17.15 19.56 -12.81
CA SER A 81 16.98 20.95 -12.38
C SER A 81 18.09 21.38 -11.43
N GLU A 82 18.39 20.56 -10.41
CA GLU A 82 19.47 20.84 -9.44
C GLU A 82 20.82 21.03 -10.16
N VAL A 83 21.18 20.11 -11.07
CA VAL A 83 22.42 20.23 -11.86
C VAL A 83 22.43 21.48 -12.75
N ALA A 84 21.28 21.84 -13.34
CA ALA A 84 21.19 23.04 -14.17
C ALA A 84 21.33 24.33 -13.35
N GLU A 85 20.80 24.34 -12.13
CA GLU A 85 20.89 25.45 -11.19
C GLU A 85 22.33 25.63 -10.69
N GLU A 86 23.00 24.55 -10.27
CA GLU A 86 24.43 24.57 -9.89
C GLU A 86 25.32 25.09 -11.03
N ALA A 87 25.10 24.62 -12.27
CA ALA A 87 25.86 25.08 -13.42
C ALA A 87 25.61 26.56 -13.75
N LEU A 88 24.41 27.07 -13.46
CA LEU A 88 24.08 28.49 -13.62
C LEU A 88 24.78 29.34 -12.55
N GLU A 89 24.77 28.89 -11.30
CA GLU A 89 25.48 29.56 -10.19
C GLU A 89 26.99 29.60 -10.45
N GLU A 90 27.58 28.51 -10.93
CA GLU A 90 29.00 28.46 -11.29
C GLU A 90 29.33 29.50 -12.37
N LYS A 91 28.53 29.57 -13.44
CA LYS A 91 28.70 30.57 -14.51
C LYS A 91 28.58 31.99 -13.98
N ASN A 92 27.60 32.25 -13.12
CA ASN A 92 27.42 33.57 -12.51
C ASN A 92 28.63 33.97 -11.66
N LEU A 93 29.19 33.04 -10.88
CA LEU A 93 30.40 33.28 -10.09
C LEU A 93 31.61 33.58 -10.97
N ILE A 94 31.80 32.83 -12.06
CA ILE A 94 32.89 33.07 -13.02
C ILE A 94 32.76 34.47 -13.63
N LEU A 95 31.56 34.84 -14.09
CA LEU A 95 31.30 36.17 -14.64
C LEU A 95 31.60 37.28 -13.62
N GLN A 96 31.19 37.10 -12.37
CA GLN A 96 31.46 38.05 -11.30
C GLN A 96 32.97 38.24 -11.08
N ARG A 97 33.76 37.15 -11.09
CA ARG A 97 35.23 37.22 -10.97
C ARG A 97 35.88 37.95 -12.14
N ILE A 98 35.42 37.69 -13.38
CA ILE A 98 35.93 38.37 -14.59
C ILE A 98 35.68 39.87 -14.50
N LEU A 99 34.47 40.28 -14.10
CA LEU A 99 34.12 41.69 -13.95
C LEU A 99 34.98 42.36 -12.88
N GLN A 100 35.20 41.72 -11.73
CA GLN A 100 36.08 42.24 -10.68
C GLN A 100 37.52 42.40 -11.16
N ALA A 101 38.07 41.41 -11.88
CA ALA A 101 39.42 41.47 -12.43
C ALA A 101 39.58 42.61 -13.46
N ASN A 102 38.58 42.82 -14.32
CA ASN A 102 38.60 43.90 -15.31
C ASN A 102 38.55 45.28 -14.65
N ILE A 103 37.80 45.46 -13.56
CA ILE A 103 37.73 46.73 -12.79
C ILE A 103 39.10 47.07 -12.16
N ILE A 104 39.82 46.07 -11.67
CA ILE A 104 41.17 46.27 -11.10
C ILE A 104 42.19 46.56 -12.21
N GLY A 105 42.06 45.91 -13.37
CA GLY A 105 42.92 46.11 -14.53
C GLY A 105 42.85 47.53 -15.12
N ILE A 106 41.65 48.11 -15.23
CA ILE A 106 41.47 49.50 -15.70
C ILE A 106 41.93 50.56 -14.69
N SER A 107 41.94 50.23 -13.39
CA SER A 107 42.46 51.12 -12.34
C SER A 107 44.00 51.19 -12.30
N SER A 108 44.71 50.28 -12.98
CA SER A 108 46.18 50.20 -12.99
C SER A 108 46.83 50.74 -14.27
N GLN A 109 46.07 51.25 -15.24
CA GLN A 109 46.64 51.97 -16.38
C GLN A 109 46.84 53.46 -16.00
N PRO A 110 48.06 54.00 -16.12
CA PRO A 110 48.39 55.39 -15.78
C PRO A 110 47.83 56.41 -16.78
#